data_AF-A0A957NRU8-F1
#
_entry.id   AF-A0A957NRU8-F1
#
_cell.length_a   1.000
_cell.length_b   1.000
_cell.length_c   1.000
_cell.angle_alpha   90.00
_cell.angle_beta   90.00
_cell.angle_gamma   90.00
#
_symmetry.space_group_name_H-M   'P 1'
#
loop_
_entity.id
_entity.type
_entity.pdbx_description
1 polymer ?
#
loop_
_entity_poly.entity_id
_entity_poly.type
_entity_poly.pdbx_seq_one_letter_code
_entity_poly.pdbx_strand_id
1 'polypeptide(L)'
;MTSPRSTRPIVARIGLMSDTHMPERCLALPETLAQVFADVDLILHAGDVGELWVLDQISQMAPVIAVHGNDETADAQRELPYQQLVTVAGLRILLWHSHFPDRVDEMNSRLGDEMPPKLARSVDRARRAGANVVVFGHWHIPLVYEQDGITVINPGAIASGNAIVRQLHQTVARLDVFADGAFAITHIDLANPSAPFAPNIDFAAGFRTALAQFAASILTPELEAALPQLRNYLYQHVSPEERIKLIGVLNRIAHRCWSGELDVITPGLWLAEVQAAEEISENVKGLWEQKLRETLGEDEIA
;
A
#
# COMPACT_ATOMS: atom_id res chain seq x y z
N MET A 1 23.41 -33.56 -4.96
CA MET A 1 22.69 -34.00 -3.75
C MET A 1 21.49 -33.08 -3.58
N THR A 2 20.30 -33.53 -3.99
CA THR A 2 19.04 -32.80 -3.89
C THR A 2 18.59 -32.78 -2.43
N SER A 3 18.45 -31.60 -1.84
CA SER A 3 17.89 -31.39 -0.49
C SER A 3 16.49 -32.04 -0.39
N PRO A 4 16.17 -32.77 0.70
CA PRO A 4 14.85 -33.35 0.86
C PRO A 4 13.81 -32.22 1.04
N ARG A 5 12.81 -32.16 0.17
CA ARG A 5 11.63 -31.32 0.37
C ARG A 5 11.06 -31.66 1.75
N SER A 6 10.86 -30.64 2.59
CA SER A 6 10.32 -30.76 3.95
C SER A 6 9.12 -31.71 3.97
N THR A 7 9.23 -32.83 4.69
CA THR A 7 8.20 -33.87 4.85
C THR A 7 7.13 -33.49 5.88
N ARG A 8 7.15 -32.25 6.37
CA ARG A 8 6.21 -31.77 7.39
C ARG A 8 4.84 -31.50 6.75
N PRO A 9 3.76 -32.14 7.23
CA PRO A 9 2.44 -31.89 6.69
C PRO A 9 1.98 -30.47 7.05
N ILE A 10 1.46 -29.75 6.05
CA ILE A 10 0.79 -28.46 6.23
C ILE A 10 -0.60 -28.74 6.80
N VAL A 11 -0.98 -27.99 7.84
CA VAL A 11 -2.28 -28.11 8.53
C VAL A 11 -3.16 -26.87 8.36
N ALA A 12 -2.59 -25.76 7.91
CA ALA A 12 -3.31 -24.57 7.48
C ALA A 12 -2.46 -23.77 6.50
N ARG A 13 -3.12 -23.10 5.55
CA ARG A 13 -2.51 -22.19 4.60
C ARG A 13 -3.26 -20.87 4.59
N ILE A 14 -2.53 -19.78 4.77
CA ILE A 14 -3.12 -18.46 4.95
C ILE A 14 -2.57 -17.53 3.86
N GLY A 15 -3.45 -16.92 3.07
CA GLY A 15 -3.11 -15.82 2.15
C GLY A 15 -2.97 -14.51 2.93
N LEU A 16 -1.96 -13.71 2.60
CA LEU A 16 -1.69 -12.41 3.20
C LEU A 16 -1.67 -11.35 2.11
N MET A 17 -2.45 -10.29 2.27
CA MET A 17 -2.49 -9.16 1.34
C MET A 17 -2.81 -7.85 2.08
N SER A 18 -2.57 -6.70 1.45
CA SER A 18 -2.90 -5.38 1.99
C SER A 18 -2.90 -4.33 0.88
N ASP A 19 -3.29 -3.10 1.25
CA ASP A 19 -3.11 -1.91 0.42
C ASP A 19 -3.71 -2.08 -0.99
N THR A 20 -4.95 -2.55 -1.05
CA THR A 20 -5.71 -2.68 -2.31
C THR A 20 -6.23 -1.35 -2.81
N HIS A 21 -6.60 -0.43 -1.91
CA HIS A 21 -7.08 0.92 -2.21
C HIS A 21 -8.13 0.97 -3.35
N MET A 22 -9.05 0.00 -3.38
CA MET A 22 -10.06 -0.08 -4.42
C MET A 22 -11.31 0.74 -4.05
N PRO A 23 -11.92 1.48 -4.98
CA PRO A 23 -11.58 1.60 -6.40
C PRO A 23 -10.58 2.74 -6.72
N GLU A 24 -10.19 3.54 -5.72
CA GLU A 24 -9.48 4.81 -5.94
C GLU A 24 -8.14 4.65 -6.67
N ARG A 25 -7.35 3.62 -6.32
CA ARG A 25 -6.00 3.41 -6.88
C ARG A 25 -5.85 2.10 -7.63
N CYS A 26 -6.86 1.25 -7.54
CA CYS A 26 -6.95 -0.01 -8.26
C CYS A 26 -8.40 -0.20 -8.72
N LEU A 27 -8.60 -0.34 -10.03
CA LEU A 27 -9.95 -0.45 -10.60
C LEU A 27 -10.49 -1.88 -10.61
N ALA A 28 -9.60 -2.87 -10.62
CA ALA A 28 -9.93 -4.28 -10.63
C ALA A 28 -8.83 -5.07 -9.91
N LEU A 29 -9.24 -6.03 -9.09
CA LEU A 29 -8.30 -6.97 -8.46
C LEU A 29 -7.53 -7.74 -9.56
N PRO A 30 -6.21 -7.92 -9.42
CA PRO A 30 -5.46 -8.76 -10.35
C PRO A 30 -6.02 -10.18 -10.43
N GLU A 31 -6.31 -10.66 -11.64
CA GLU A 31 -6.90 -11.99 -11.86
C GLU A 31 -6.02 -13.12 -11.31
N THR A 32 -4.70 -12.89 -11.25
CA THR A 32 -3.72 -13.84 -10.70
C THR A 32 -3.92 -14.13 -9.22
N LEU A 33 -4.63 -13.27 -8.47
CA LEU A 33 -4.95 -13.53 -7.06
C LEU A 33 -5.76 -14.81 -6.88
N ALA A 34 -6.73 -15.08 -7.76
CA ALA A 34 -7.55 -16.29 -7.68
C ALA A 34 -6.70 -17.55 -7.86
N GLN A 35 -5.66 -17.49 -8.68
CA GLN A 35 -4.69 -18.59 -8.83
C GLN A 35 -3.80 -18.72 -7.60
N VAL A 36 -3.26 -17.61 -7.09
CA VAL A 36 -2.33 -17.60 -5.95
C VAL A 36 -3.00 -18.04 -4.66
N PHE A 37 -4.28 -17.70 -4.48
CA PHE A 37 -5.06 -18.03 -3.31
C PHE A 37 -6.00 -19.23 -3.50
N ALA A 38 -5.90 -19.97 -4.61
CA ALA A 38 -6.80 -21.10 -4.90
C ALA A 38 -6.79 -22.20 -3.82
N ASP A 39 -5.69 -22.33 -3.08
CA ASP A 39 -5.47 -23.40 -2.10
C ASP A 39 -5.32 -22.91 -0.66
N VAL A 40 -5.63 -21.63 -0.38
CA VAL A 40 -5.58 -21.06 0.97
C VAL A 40 -6.88 -21.31 1.73
N ASP A 41 -6.79 -21.57 3.02
CA ASP A 41 -7.95 -21.79 3.90
C ASP A 41 -8.57 -20.47 4.41
N LEU A 42 -7.77 -19.40 4.41
CA LEU A 42 -8.09 -18.09 4.97
C LEU A 42 -7.23 -17.01 4.31
N ILE A 43 -7.79 -15.81 4.10
CA ILE A 43 -7.06 -14.61 3.71
C ILE A 43 -7.06 -13.61 4.87
N LEU A 44 -5.90 -13.04 5.18
CA LEU A 44 -5.74 -11.91 6.08
C LEU A 44 -5.43 -10.65 5.26
N HIS A 45 -6.31 -9.65 5.36
CA HIS A 45 -6.11 -8.34 4.73
C HIS A 45 -5.61 -7.32 5.77
N ALA A 46 -4.38 -6.83 5.62
CA ALA A 46 -3.73 -6.05 6.67
C ALA A 46 -4.11 -4.56 6.72
N GLY A 47 -5.05 -4.13 5.88
CA GLY A 47 -5.64 -2.78 5.88
C GLY A 47 -5.52 -2.07 4.54
N ASP A 48 -6.14 -0.90 4.45
CA ASP A 48 -6.32 -0.11 3.22
C ASP A 48 -6.95 -0.94 2.09
N VAL A 49 -8.07 -1.57 2.41
CA VAL A 49 -8.98 -2.25 1.48
C VAL A 49 -9.51 -1.25 0.44
N GLY A 50 -9.98 -0.10 0.92
CA GLY A 50 -10.73 0.90 0.18
C GLY A 50 -12.23 0.81 0.52
N GLU A 51 -13.04 0.32 -0.40
CA GLU A 51 -14.48 0.15 -0.14
C GLU A 51 -14.81 -1.24 0.40
N LEU A 52 -15.80 -1.34 1.29
CA LEU A 52 -16.14 -2.61 1.97
C LEU A 52 -16.56 -3.73 1.01
N TRP A 53 -17.19 -3.40 -0.12
CA TRP A 53 -17.62 -4.39 -1.13
C TRP A 53 -16.43 -5.14 -1.76
N VAL A 54 -15.21 -4.60 -1.66
CA VAL A 54 -13.99 -5.27 -2.13
C VAL A 54 -13.74 -6.54 -1.32
N LEU A 55 -14.09 -6.57 -0.03
CA LEU A 55 -14.01 -7.78 0.79
C LEU A 55 -14.95 -8.87 0.29
N ASP A 56 -16.12 -8.52 -0.25
CA ASP A 56 -17.02 -9.50 -0.85
C ASP A 56 -16.38 -10.16 -2.10
N GLN A 57 -15.62 -9.39 -2.89
CA GLN A 57 -14.85 -9.93 -4.02
C GLN A 57 -13.71 -10.83 -3.56
N ILE A 58 -12.93 -10.39 -2.56
CA ILE A 58 -11.83 -11.20 -2.01
C ILE A 58 -12.37 -12.49 -1.40
N SER A 59 -13.53 -12.44 -0.76
CA SER A 59 -14.17 -13.60 -0.12
C SER A 59 -14.60 -14.71 -1.08
N GLN A 60 -14.66 -14.42 -2.39
CA GLN A 60 -14.89 -15.44 -3.40
C GLN A 60 -13.69 -16.39 -3.56
N MET A 61 -12.48 -15.96 -3.15
CA MET A 61 -11.27 -16.79 -3.21
C MET A 61 -11.13 -17.68 -1.97
N ALA A 62 -11.33 -17.12 -0.78
CA ALA A 62 -11.33 -17.81 0.51
C ALA A 62 -11.95 -16.91 1.59
N PRO A 63 -12.35 -17.44 2.77
CA PRO A 63 -12.79 -16.61 3.90
C PRO A 63 -11.79 -15.49 4.21
N VAL A 64 -12.27 -14.30 4.56
CA VAL A 64 -11.41 -13.12 4.77
C VAL A 64 -11.55 -12.58 6.18
N ILE A 65 -10.43 -12.23 6.79
CA ILE A 65 -10.35 -11.44 8.00
C ILE A 65 -9.55 -10.17 7.68
N ALA A 66 -10.09 -9.00 8.02
CA ALA A 66 -9.51 -7.71 7.67
C ALA A 66 -9.50 -6.74 8.86
N VAL A 67 -8.58 -5.79 8.81
CA VAL A 67 -8.51 -4.62 9.69
C VAL A 67 -8.60 -3.36 8.86
N HIS A 68 -8.97 -2.23 9.47
CA HIS A 68 -8.95 -0.96 8.74
C HIS A 68 -7.52 -0.41 8.65
N GLY A 69 -7.22 0.26 7.55
CA GLY A 69 -6.04 1.11 7.38
C GLY A 69 -6.30 2.59 7.64
N ASN A 70 -5.36 3.44 7.22
CA ASN A 70 -5.44 4.90 7.41
C ASN A 70 -6.16 5.63 6.28
N ASP A 71 -6.26 5.00 5.11
CA ASP A 71 -6.91 5.56 3.93
C ASP A 71 -8.32 4.97 3.71
N GLU A 72 -8.84 4.24 4.69
CA GLU A 72 -10.20 3.69 4.67
C GLU A 72 -11.26 4.77 4.83
N THR A 73 -12.43 4.53 4.21
CA THR A 73 -13.61 5.36 4.42
C THR A 73 -14.10 5.30 5.87
N ALA A 74 -14.88 6.29 6.30
CA ALA A 74 -15.44 6.31 7.65
C ALA A 74 -16.32 5.07 7.95
N ASP A 75 -17.00 4.54 6.93
CA ASP A 75 -17.78 3.32 7.04
C ASP A 75 -16.89 2.09 7.19
N ALA A 76 -15.80 1.99 6.40
CA ALA A 76 -14.84 0.91 6.53
C ALA A 76 -14.14 0.91 7.91
N GLN A 77 -13.75 2.08 8.43
CA GLN A 77 -13.17 2.18 9.79
C GLN A 77 -14.14 1.81 10.90
N ARG A 78 -15.46 1.93 10.67
CA ARG A 78 -16.49 1.54 11.64
C ARG A 78 -16.74 0.04 11.65
N GLU A 79 -16.73 -0.59 10.47
CA GLU A 79 -17.02 -2.02 10.33
C GLU A 79 -15.78 -2.91 10.55
N LEU A 80 -14.60 -2.42 10.17
CA LEU A 80 -13.35 -3.14 10.36
C LEU A 80 -12.67 -2.66 11.64
N PRO A 81 -12.13 -3.56 12.48
CA PRO A 81 -11.39 -3.17 13.66
C PRO A 81 -9.99 -2.66 13.31
N TYR A 82 -9.42 -1.84 14.18
CA TYR A 82 -8.07 -1.28 14.04
C TYR A 82 -6.95 -2.34 14.07
N GLN A 83 -7.15 -3.41 14.83
CA GLN A 83 -6.26 -4.56 14.89
C GLN A 83 -7.04 -5.81 15.30
N GLN A 84 -6.51 -6.99 14.98
CA GLN A 84 -7.07 -8.27 15.45
C GLN A 84 -5.97 -9.25 15.82
N LEU A 85 -6.25 -10.07 16.83
CA LEU A 85 -5.45 -11.26 17.13
C LEU A 85 -6.18 -12.49 16.60
N VAL A 86 -5.59 -13.13 15.58
CA VAL A 86 -6.12 -14.32 14.93
C VAL A 86 -5.30 -15.52 15.36
N THR A 87 -5.95 -16.66 15.64
CA THR A 87 -5.24 -17.92 15.92
C THR A 87 -5.62 -18.95 14.88
N VAL A 88 -4.64 -19.47 14.13
CA VAL A 88 -4.83 -20.48 13.09
C VAL A 88 -3.89 -21.64 13.35
N ALA A 89 -4.42 -22.85 13.51
CA ALA A 89 -3.64 -24.06 13.81
C ALA A 89 -2.62 -23.86 14.97
N GLY A 90 -3.01 -23.09 15.99
CA GLY A 90 -2.17 -22.77 17.16
C GLY A 90 -1.22 -21.58 16.97
N LEU A 91 -1.00 -21.11 15.74
CA LEU A 91 -0.19 -19.92 15.46
C LEU A 91 -0.98 -18.65 15.78
N ARG A 92 -0.43 -17.79 16.65
CA ARG A 92 -1.03 -16.52 17.07
C ARG A 92 -0.48 -15.37 16.22
N ILE A 93 -1.36 -14.74 15.44
CA ILE A 93 -1.05 -13.73 14.43
C ILE A 93 -1.74 -12.42 14.81
N LEU A 94 -0.97 -11.35 15.00
CA LEU A 94 -1.50 -10.00 15.10
C LEU A 94 -1.67 -9.42 13.69
N LEU A 95 -2.89 -9.05 13.30
CA LEU A 95 -3.19 -8.33 12.07
C LEU A 95 -3.38 -6.85 12.40
N TRP A 96 -2.65 -5.95 11.73
CA TRP A 96 -2.69 -4.50 11.99
C TRP A 96 -2.10 -3.71 10.82
N HIS A 97 -2.64 -2.54 10.48
CA HIS A 97 -2.13 -1.73 9.38
C HIS A 97 -0.95 -0.79 9.69
N SER A 98 -0.22 -0.97 10.79
CA SER A 98 0.99 -0.17 11.13
C SER A 98 0.86 1.37 11.22
N HIS A 99 -0.33 1.96 11.02
CA HIS A 99 -0.57 3.40 11.16
C HIS A 99 -0.88 3.77 12.62
N PHE A 100 -0.74 5.05 12.96
CA PHE A 100 -1.26 5.61 14.22
C PHE A 100 -2.71 6.11 14.05
N PRO A 101 -3.58 5.98 15.07
CA PRO A 101 -4.95 6.48 14.99
C PRO A 101 -5.02 8.01 14.91
N ASP A 102 -4.11 8.69 15.59
CA ASP A 102 -3.98 10.14 15.52
C ASP A 102 -3.14 10.56 14.31
N ARG A 103 -3.63 11.54 13.54
CA ARG A 103 -3.00 11.98 12.30
C ARG A 103 -1.67 12.70 12.51
N VAL A 104 -1.51 13.41 13.63
CA VAL A 104 -0.27 14.12 13.96
C VAL A 104 0.80 13.10 14.34
N ASP A 105 0.47 12.13 15.19
CA ASP A 105 1.36 11.03 15.54
C ASP A 105 1.74 10.20 14.31
N GLU A 106 0.77 9.92 13.44
CA GLU A 106 0.99 9.24 12.17
C GLU A 106 2.01 9.99 11.31
N MET A 107 1.81 11.31 11.12
CA MET A 107 2.73 12.12 10.33
C MET A 107 4.13 12.21 10.97
N ASN A 108 4.18 12.34 12.29
CA ASN A 108 5.44 12.36 13.04
C ASN A 108 6.20 11.04 12.93
N SER A 109 5.49 9.91 12.86
CA SER A 109 6.12 8.59 12.69
C SER A 109 6.77 8.38 11.33
N ARG A 110 6.37 9.18 10.34
CA ARG A 110 6.98 9.23 9.01
C ARG A 110 8.23 10.10 8.97
N LEU A 111 8.50 10.86 10.02
CA LEU A 111 9.78 11.55 10.17
C LEU A 111 10.89 10.54 10.46
N GLY A 112 12.06 10.77 9.88
CA GLY A 112 13.17 9.84 9.96
C GLY A 112 13.03 8.65 9.00
N ASP A 113 14.19 8.22 8.50
CA ASP A 113 14.30 7.18 7.48
C ASP A 113 14.61 5.80 8.07
N GLU A 114 14.89 5.72 9.37
CA GLU A 114 15.29 4.46 10.01
C GLU A 114 14.11 3.47 10.09
N MET A 115 14.33 2.24 9.63
CA MET A 115 13.37 1.15 9.73
C MET A 115 13.39 0.41 11.08
N PRO A 116 14.55 0.14 11.72
CA PRO A 116 14.59 -0.69 12.93
C PRO A 116 13.69 -0.20 14.08
N PRO A 117 13.62 1.11 14.42
CA PRO A 117 12.70 1.58 15.46
C PRO A 117 11.22 1.34 15.10
N LYS A 118 10.87 1.47 13.82
CA LYS A 118 9.50 1.24 13.34
C LYS A 118 9.12 -0.24 13.36
N LEU A 119 10.07 -1.13 13.06
CA LEU A 119 9.92 -2.59 13.18
C LEU A 119 9.85 -3.04 14.64
N ALA A 120 10.67 -2.46 15.52
CA ALA A 120 10.64 -2.73 16.95
C ALA A 120 9.26 -2.43 17.56
N ARG A 121 8.57 -1.39 17.09
CA ARG A 121 7.18 -1.10 17.47
C ARG A 121 6.24 -2.25 17.09
N SER A 122 6.38 -2.84 15.91
CA SER A 122 5.58 -4.01 15.50
C SER A 122 5.88 -5.24 16.37
N VAL A 123 7.15 -5.48 16.70
CA VAL A 123 7.59 -6.56 17.61
C VAL A 123 6.98 -6.37 19.01
N ASP A 124 7.10 -5.17 19.57
CA ASP A 124 6.58 -4.82 20.89
C ASP A 124 5.04 -4.92 20.95
N ARG A 125 4.34 -4.51 19.88
CA ARG A 125 2.90 -4.66 19.77
C ARG A 125 2.46 -6.13 19.71
N ALA A 126 3.15 -6.95 18.92
CA ALA A 126 2.93 -8.40 18.88
C ALA A 126 3.17 -9.05 20.25
N ARG A 127 4.26 -8.68 20.93
CA ARG A 127 4.58 -9.17 22.28
C ARG A 127 3.47 -8.88 23.28
N ARG A 128 2.95 -7.64 23.31
CA ARG A 128 1.82 -7.27 24.17
C ARG A 128 0.53 -8.04 23.87
N ALA A 129 0.29 -8.36 22.59
CA ALA A 129 -0.85 -9.19 22.19
C ALA A 129 -0.61 -10.70 22.44
N GLY A 130 0.61 -11.08 22.85
CA GLY A 130 1.04 -12.47 22.96
C GLY A 130 1.08 -13.18 21.59
N ALA A 131 1.33 -12.46 20.50
CA ALA A 131 1.46 -13.03 19.16
C ALA A 131 2.92 -13.38 18.85
N ASN A 132 3.11 -14.40 18.02
CA ASN A 132 4.42 -14.79 17.48
C ASN A 132 4.64 -14.24 16.07
N VAL A 133 3.57 -13.87 15.39
CA VAL A 133 3.60 -13.28 14.06
C VAL A 133 2.81 -11.98 14.08
N VAL A 134 3.30 -10.96 13.38
CA VAL A 134 2.52 -9.76 13.06
C VAL A 134 2.52 -9.56 11.56
N VAL A 135 1.32 -9.40 10.98
CA VAL A 135 1.10 -9.09 9.56
C VAL A 135 0.61 -7.66 9.47
N PHE A 136 1.29 -6.83 8.69
CA PHE A 136 0.97 -5.42 8.54
C PHE A 136 1.09 -4.89 7.10
N GLY A 137 0.29 -3.87 6.75
CA GLY A 137 0.30 -3.19 5.45
C GLY A 137 1.04 -1.85 5.47
N HIS A 138 0.51 -0.81 4.83
CA HIS A 138 0.88 0.61 4.98
C HIS A 138 2.23 1.04 4.38
N TRP A 139 3.22 0.16 4.37
CA TRP A 139 4.55 0.48 3.84
C TRP A 139 4.68 0.20 2.36
N HIS A 140 3.80 -0.62 1.78
CA HIS A 140 3.87 -1.08 0.40
C HIS A 140 5.18 -1.80 0.04
N ILE A 141 5.93 -2.26 1.05
CA ILE A 141 7.22 -2.93 0.91
C ILE A 141 7.05 -4.37 1.42
N PRO A 142 7.09 -5.38 0.55
CA PRO A 142 7.09 -6.77 1.01
C PRO A 142 8.35 -7.04 1.82
N LEU A 143 8.20 -7.53 3.05
CA LEU A 143 9.32 -7.84 3.93
C LEU A 143 9.01 -8.93 4.94
N VAL A 144 10.08 -9.56 5.44
CA VAL A 144 10.09 -10.41 6.63
C VAL A 144 11.19 -9.91 7.55
N TYR A 145 10.88 -9.71 8.82
CA TYR A 145 11.83 -9.30 9.84
C TYR A 145 11.60 -10.11 11.11
N GLU A 146 12.66 -10.65 11.71
CA GLU A 146 12.55 -11.45 12.94
C GLU A 146 13.34 -10.82 14.08
N GLN A 147 12.69 -10.71 15.23
CA GLN A 147 13.32 -10.24 16.46
C GLN A 147 12.65 -10.86 17.68
N ASP A 148 13.45 -11.35 18.62
CA ASP A 148 12.97 -11.89 19.91
C ASP A 148 11.89 -12.99 19.78
N GLY A 149 11.99 -13.83 18.73
CA GLY A 149 11.03 -14.90 18.46
C GLY A 149 9.69 -14.43 17.88
N ILE A 150 9.61 -13.18 17.42
CA ILE A 150 8.46 -12.62 16.71
C ILE A 150 8.85 -12.37 15.25
N THR A 151 8.02 -12.85 14.33
CA THR A 151 8.16 -12.62 12.88
C THR A 151 7.20 -11.53 12.43
N VAL A 152 7.76 -10.44 11.91
CA VAL A 152 7.05 -9.30 11.33
C VAL A 152 7.00 -9.49 9.82
N ILE A 153 5.79 -9.44 9.25
CA ILE A 153 5.54 -9.68 7.84
C ILE A 153 4.77 -8.50 7.27
N ASN A 154 5.21 -7.99 6.12
CA ASN A 154 4.38 -7.15 5.26
C ASN A 154 4.24 -7.87 3.91
N PRO A 155 3.02 -8.15 3.41
CA PRO A 155 2.84 -8.87 2.15
C PRO A 155 3.20 -8.03 0.91
N GLY A 156 3.37 -6.72 1.08
CA GLY A 156 3.57 -5.74 0.02
C GLY A 156 2.30 -4.92 -0.20
N ALA A 157 1.99 -4.62 -1.45
CA ALA A 157 0.78 -3.89 -1.81
C ALA A 157 0.26 -4.34 -3.17
N ILE A 158 -1.06 -4.19 -3.37
CA ILE A 158 -1.70 -4.37 -4.67
C ILE A 158 -1.74 -3.05 -5.43
N ALA A 159 -1.95 -1.92 -4.74
CA ALA A 159 -2.05 -0.61 -5.37
C ALA A 159 -0.94 0.34 -4.93
N SER A 160 -0.84 1.46 -5.64
CA SER A 160 0.06 2.56 -5.33
C SER A 160 -0.29 3.21 -3.98
N GLY A 161 0.73 3.63 -3.22
CA GLY A 161 0.53 4.29 -1.92
C GLY A 161 0.04 5.74 -1.96
N ASN A 162 -0.01 6.35 -3.16
CA ASN A 162 -0.65 7.64 -3.40
C ASN A 162 -0.76 7.90 -4.93
N ALA A 163 -1.41 9.01 -5.29
CA ALA A 163 -1.69 9.41 -6.67
C ALA A 163 -0.47 9.83 -7.51
N ILE A 164 0.74 9.94 -6.93
CA ILE A 164 1.94 10.47 -7.61
C ILE A 164 3.07 9.45 -7.69
N VAL A 165 2.82 8.21 -7.27
CA VAL A 165 3.76 7.09 -7.43
C VAL A 165 3.08 5.92 -8.11
N ARG A 166 3.85 5.06 -8.76
CA ARG A 166 3.41 3.74 -9.25
C ARG A 166 3.98 2.64 -8.35
N GLN A 167 3.19 1.62 -8.07
CA GLN A 167 3.67 0.37 -7.49
C GLN A 167 4.36 -0.46 -8.58
N LEU A 168 5.65 -0.77 -8.39
CA LEU A 168 6.46 -1.52 -9.35
C LEU A 168 6.22 -3.03 -9.27
N HIS A 169 5.90 -3.51 -8.07
CA HIS A 169 5.63 -4.92 -7.79
C HIS A 169 4.33 -5.05 -7.02
N GLN A 170 3.32 -5.67 -7.64
CA GLN A 170 2.10 -6.05 -6.93
C GLN A 170 2.36 -7.39 -6.25
N THR A 171 2.40 -7.37 -4.92
CA THR A 171 2.87 -8.51 -4.13
C THR A 171 1.88 -8.92 -3.07
N VAL A 172 1.84 -10.23 -2.82
CA VAL A 172 1.12 -10.87 -1.72
C VAL A 172 2.07 -11.85 -1.04
N ALA A 173 1.63 -12.45 0.07
CA ALA A 173 2.35 -13.55 0.68
C ALA A 173 1.44 -14.73 1.05
N ARG A 174 2.05 -15.89 1.23
CA ARG A 174 1.41 -17.10 1.73
C ARG A 174 2.13 -17.58 2.98
N LEU A 175 1.38 -17.92 4.01
CA LEU A 175 1.86 -18.46 5.26
C LEU A 175 1.36 -19.90 5.42
N ASP A 176 2.27 -20.85 5.26
CA ASP A 176 2.02 -22.29 5.43
C ASP A 176 2.34 -22.68 6.89
N VAL A 177 1.37 -23.20 7.63
CA VAL A 177 1.53 -23.68 9.02
C VAL A 177 1.64 -25.20 9.02
N PHE A 178 2.67 -25.73 9.67
CA PHE A 178 2.98 -27.16 9.74
C PHE A 178 2.44 -27.80 11.03
N ALA A 179 2.19 -29.11 11.02
CA ALA A 179 1.63 -29.84 12.16
C ALA A 179 2.49 -29.81 13.44
N ASP A 180 3.78 -29.52 13.33
CA ASP A 180 4.71 -29.34 14.45
C ASP A 180 4.67 -27.91 15.05
N GLY A 181 3.81 -27.04 14.52
CA GLY A 181 3.67 -25.65 14.94
C GLY A 181 4.64 -24.68 14.25
N ALA A 182 5.56 -25.17 13.41
CA ALA A 182 6.38 -24.29 12.59
C ALA A 182 5.54 -23.64 11.47
N PHE A 183 6.06 -22.58 10.86
CA PHE A 183 5.46 -21.97 9.68
C PHE A 183 6.51 -21.56 8.65
N ALA A 184 6.09 -21.33 7.42
CA ALA A 184 6.91 -20.78 6.35
C ALA A 184 6.14 -19.67 5.61
N ILE A 185 6.85 -18.60 5.27
CA ILE A 185 6.33 -17.49 4.45
C ILE A 185 6.87 -17.62 3.03
N THR A 186 6.02 -17.37 2.04
CA THR A 186 6.42 -17.20 0.65
C THR A 186 5.77 -15.93 0.12
N HIS A 187 6.58 -14.91 -0.17
CA HIS A 187 6.12 -13.77 -0.96
C HIS A 187 5.97 -14.16 -2.42
N ILE A 188 5.02 -13.53 -3.09
CA ILE A 188 4.66 -13.83 -4.47
C ILE A 188 4.45 -12.48 -5.18
N ASP A 189 5.18 -12.29 -6.28
CA ASP A 189 4.93 -11.20 -7.22
C ASP A 189 3.87 -11.68 -8.21
N LEU A 190 2.78 -10.93 -8.31
CA LEU A 190 1.65 -11.27 -9.17
C LEU A 190 2.00 -11.25 -10.66
N ALA A 191 3.10 -10.59 -11.06
CA ALA A 191 3.63 -10.66 -12.41
C ALA A 191 4.31 -12.01 -12.72
N ASN A 192 4.74 -12.76 -11.68
CA ASN A 192 5.31 -14.10 -11.83
C ASN A 192 4.89 -15.02 -10.67
N PRO A 193 3.61 -15.44 -10.62
CA PRO A 193 3.05 -16.17 -9.48
C PRO A 193 3.60 -17.60 -9.34
N SER A 194 4.34 -18.09 -10.34
CA SER A 194 4.90 -19.44 -10.37
C SER A 194 6.19 -19.61 -9.56
N ALA A 195 6.83 -18.49 -9.19
CA ALA A 195 8.10 -18.48 -8.48
C ALA A 195 7.98 -17.69 -7.17
N PRO A 196 8.63 -18.14 -6.07
CA PRO A 196 8.78 -17.34 -4.87
C PRO A 196 9.43 -15.99 -5.20
N PHE A 197 8.84 -14.92 -4.70
CA PHE A 197 9.45 -13.60 -4.68
C PHE A 197 10.25 -13.46 -3.38
N ALA A 198 11.49 -12.98 -3.47
CA ALA A 198 12.37 -12.82 -2.31
C ALA A 198 12.76 -11.34 -2.19
N PRO A 199 12.06 -10.54 -1.38
CA PRO A 199 12.41 -9.14 -1.19
C PRO A 199 13.77 -9.02 -0.50
N ASN A 200 14.70 -8.29 -1.11
CA ASN A 200 16.02 -8.04 -0.53
C ASN A 200 16.07 -6.66 0.12
N ILE A 201 15.69 -6.59 1.40
CA ILE A 201 15.61 -5.35 2.16
C ILE A 201 16.87 -5.16 2.99
N ASP A 202 17.64 -4.12 2.69
CA ASP A 202 18.66 -3.62 3.60
C ASP A 202 18.02 -2.68 4.62
N PHE A 203 17.67 -3.22 5.79
CA PHE A 203 17.05 -2.46 6.87
C PHE A 203 17.94 -1.33 7.42
N ALA A 204 19.27 -1.38 7.20
CA ALA A 204 20.20 -0.33 7.62
C ALA A 204 20.26 0.82 6.62
N ALA A 205 19.90 0.59 5.35
CA ALA A 205 19.90 1.62 4.30
C ALA A 205 18.69 2.57 4.36
N GLY A 206 17.71 2.29 5.23
CA GLY A 206 16.56 3.16 5.47
C GLY A 206 15.34 2.88 4.60
N PHE A 207 14.21 3.46 5.00
CA PHE A 207 12.89 3.24 4.42
C PHE A 207 12.81 3.73 2.99
N ARG A 208 13.34 4.91 2.67
CA ARG A 208 13.34 5.45 1.31
C ARG A 208 14.10 4.55 0.33
N THR A 209 15.25 4.02 0.75
CA THR A 209 16.03 3.08 -0.07
C THR A 209 15.26 1.77 -0.30
N ALA A 210 14.58 1.26 0.73
CA ALA A 210 13.72 0.09 0.59
C ALA A 210 12.53 0.38 -0.35
N LEU A 211 11.82 1.50 -0.16
CA LEU A 211 10.66 1.89 -0.95
C LEU A 211 10.99 2.08 -2.43
N ALA A 212 12.17 2.63 -2.75
CA ALA A 212 12.61 2.85 -4.13
C ALA A 212 12.73 1.56 -4.96
N GLN A 213 12.78 0.39 -4.33
CA GLN A 213 12.73 -0.91 -5.03
C GLN A 213 11.31 -1.29 -5.46
N PHE A 214 10.28 -0.72 -4.83
CA PHE A 214 8.87 -1.13 -4.99
C PHE A 214 7.97 0.00 -5.49
N ALA A 215 8.43 1.24 -5.46
CA ALA A 215 7.69 2.39 -5.94
C ALA A 215 8.58 3.34 -6.74
N ALA A 216 7.99 3.96 -7.77
CA ALA A 216 8.62 5.02 -8.55
C ALA A 216 7.68 6.21 -8.68
N SER A 217 8.24 7.42 -8.70
CA SER A 217 7.49 8.63 -9.03
C SER A 217 6.88 8.52 -10.42
N ILE A 218 5.66 9.03 -10.58
CA ILE A 218 5.04 9.23 -11.90
C ILE A 218 5.02 10.71 -12.28
N LEU A 219 5.80 11.55 -11.61
CA LEU A 219 5.95 12.97 -11.95
C LEU A 219 7.31 13.20 -12.62
N THR A 220 7.41 14.25 -13.44
CA THR A 220 8.75 14.70 -13.87
C THR A 220 9.53 15.23 -12.66
N PRO A 221 10.88 15.16 -12.67
CA PRO A 221 11.71 15.61 -11.54
C PRO A 221 11.42 17.05 -11.10
N GLU A 222 11.15 17.93 -12.06
CA GLU A 222 10.85 19.35 -11.84
C GLU A 222 9.51 19.51 -11.11
N LEU A 223 8.49 18.77 -11.56
CA LEU A 223 7.17 18.77 -10.95
C LEU A 223 7.20 18.15 -9.54
N GLU A 224 7.95 17.07 -9.35
CA GLU A 224 8.13 16.43 -8.04
C GLU A 224 8.79 17.39 -7.04
N ALA A 225 9.83 18.11 -7.48
CA ALA A 225 10.50 19.11 -6.66
C ALA A 225 9.59 20.30 -6.29
N ALA A 226 8.70 20.71 -7.20
CA ALA A 226 7.74 21.80 -6.97
C ALA A 226 6.53 21.40 -6.12
N LEU A 227 6.22 20.11 -6.01
CA LEU A 227 4.98 19.61 -5.43
C LEU A 227 4.69 20.12 -4.00
N PRO A 228 5.67 20.19 -3.06
CA PRO A 228 5.40 20.73 -1.72
C PRO A 228 4.89 22.17 -1.73
N GLN A 229 5.45 23.02 -2.61
CA GLN A 229 5.06 24.42 -2.74
C GLN A 229 3.67 24.54 -3.37
N LEU A 230 3.41 23.79 -4.45
CA LEU A 230 2.11 23.75 -5.13
C LEU A 230 1.02 23.29 -4.17
N ARG A 231 1.27 22.20 -3.43
CA ARG A 231 0.33 21.66 -2.45
C ARG A 231 0.03 22.67 -1.35
N ASN A 232 1.05 23.31 -0.77
CA ASN A 232 0.84 24.32 0.27
C ASN A 232 0.01 25.51 -0.24
N TYR A 233 0.25 25.95 -1.48
CA TYR A 233 -0.53 27.01 -2.09
C TYR A 233 -2.01 26.62 -2.22
N LEU A 234 -2.31 25.43 -2.74
CA LEU A 234 -3.68 24.93 -2.86
C LEU A 234 -4.40 24.86 -1.52
N TYR A 235 -3.71 24.40 -0.45
CA TYR A 235 -4.30 24.37 0.89
C TYR A 235 -4.68 25.76 1.43
N GLN A 236 -3.93 26.79 1.06
CA GLN A 236 -4.15 28.16 1.52
C GLN A 236 -5.18 28.93 0.68
N HIS A 237 -5.30 28.63 -0.62
CA HIS A 237 -6.06 29.46 -1.57
C HIS A 237 -7.26 28.77 -2.22
N VAL A 238 -7.34 27.45 -2.17
CA VAL A 238 -8.42 26.67 -2.81
C VAL A 238 -9.26 26.00 -1.74
N SER A 239 -10.59 26.03 -1.89
CA SER A 239 -11.52 25.44 -0.93
C SER A 239 -11.33 23.91 -0.83
N PRO A 240 -11.67 23.28 0.31
CA PRO A 240 -11.59 21.81 0.43
C PRO A 240 -12.34 21.06 -0.68
N GLU A 241 -13.52 21.55 -1.07
CA GLU A 241 -14.34 20.95 -2.13
C GLU A 241 -13.62 20.97 -3.49
N GLU A 242 -13.08 22.11 -3.89
CA GLU A 242 -12.35 22.24 -5.16
C GLU A 242 -11.04 21.44 -5.14
N ARG A 243 -10.37 21.32 -3.98
CA ARG A 243 -9.18 20.45 -3.85
C ARG A 243 -9.52 18.98 -4.08
N ILE A 244 -10.68 18.51 -3.62
CA ILE A 244 -11.13 17.13 -3.89
C ILE A 244 -11.29 16.91 -5.39
N LYS A 245 -11.86 17.89 -6.11
CA LYS A 245 -12.00 17.83 -7.58
C LYS A 245 -10.64 17.80 -8.28
N LEU A 246 -9.68 18.63 -7.86
CA LEU A 246 -8.30 18.61 -8.38
C LEU A 246 -7.61 17.24 -8.15
N ILE A 247 -7.80 16.64 -6.97
CA ILE A 247 -7.32 15.28 -6.68
C ILE A 247 -8.00 14.27 -7.61
N GLY A 248 -9.31 14.43 -7.87
CA GLY A 248 -10.04 13.62 -8.85
C GLY A 248 -9.43 13.67 -10.25
N VAL A 249 -9.06 14.86 -10.74
CA VAL A 249 -8.34 15.01 -12.02
C VAL A 249 -7.00 14.27 -11.96
N LEU A 250 -6.20 14.51 -10.92
CA LEU A 250 -4.90 13.85 -10.76
C LEU A 250 -5.03 12.32 -10.74
N ASN A 251 -6.01 11.76 -10.01
CA ASN A 251 -6.26 10.33 -9.96
C ASN A 251 -6.57 9.76 -11.35
N ARG A 252 -7.35 10.47 -12.19
CA ARG A 252 -7.61 10.04 -13.57
C ARG A 252 -6.33 9.96 -14.40
N ILE A 253 -5.44 10.96 -14.28
CA ILE A 253 -4.14 10.94 -14.95
C ILE A 253 -3.27 9.81 -14.40
N ALA A 254 -3.26 9.62 -13.08
CA ALA A 254 -2.48 8.59 -12.41
C ALA A 254 -2.90 7.17 -12.84
N HIS A 255 -4.18 6.91 -13.07
CA HIS A 255 -4.65 5.64 -13.63
C HIS A 255 -4.07 5.35 -15.02
N ARG A 256 -3.89 6.37 -15.86
CA ARG A 256 -3.22 6.24 -17.16
C ARG A 256 -1.75 5.88 -16.97
N CYS A 257 -1.11 6.40 -15.91
CA CYS A 257 0.24 6.00 -15.56
C CYS A 257 0.35 4.56 -15.04
N TRP A 258 -0.55 4.17 -14.14
CA TRP A 258 -0.54 2.84 -13.52
C TRP A 258 -0.91 1.72 -14.49
N SER A 259 -1.72 2.02 -15.51
CA SER A 259 -2.03 1.08 -16.59
C SER A 259 -0.96 1.01 -17.69
N GLY A 260 0.04 1.91 -17.66
CA GLY A 260 1.09 1.98 -18.66
C GLY A 260 0.72 2.73 -19.95
N GLU A 261 -0.43 3.40 -20.00
CA GLU A 261 -0.79 4.30 -21.09
C GLU A 261 0.12 5.55 -21.12
N LEU A 262 0.54 6.01 -19.94
CA LEU A 262 1.37 7.19 -19.75
C LEU A 262 2.60 6.88 -18.88
N ASP A 263 3.79 7.32 -19.29
CA ASP A 263 5.00 7.07 -18.48
C ASP A 263 5.11 8.03 -17.29
N VAL A 264 4.80 9.30 -17.49
CA VAL A 264 5.02 10.35 -16.50
C VAL A 264 4.02 11.50 -16.68
N ILE A 265 3.66 12.15 -15.59
CA ILE A 265 2.84 13.36 -15.54
C ILE A 265 3.78 14.57 -15.64
N THR A 266 3.60 15.34 -16.71
CA THR A 266 4.29 16.61 -16.91
C THR A 266 3.44 17.78 -16.37
N PRO A 267 4.06 18.95 -16.08
CA PRO A 267 3.31 20.14 -15.69
C PRO A 267 2.27 20.55 -16.74
N GLY A 268 2.66 20.56 -18.01
CA GLY A 268 1.77 20.90 -19.14
C GLY A 268 0.57 19.96 -19.26
N LEU A 269 0.79 18.64 -19.11
CA LEU A 269 -0.32 17.67 -19.13
C LEU A 269 -1.28 17.91 -17.97
N TRP A 270 -0.76 18.06 -16.75
CA TRP A 270 -1.62 18.26 -15.58
C TRP A 270 -2.42 19.57 -15.70
N LEU A 271 -1.80 20.64 -16.20
CA LEU A 271 -2.50 21.88 -16.49
C LEU A 271 -3.63 21.67 -17.52
N ALA A 272 -3.34 21.01 -18.64
CA ALA A 272 -4.32 20.79 -19.71
C ALA A 272 -5.54 20.00 -19.21
N GLU A 273 -5.32 18.96 -18.41
CA GLU A 273 -6.39 18.13 -17.82
C GLU A 273 -7.23 18.92 -16.81
N VAL A 274 -6.61 19.81 -16.02
CA VAL A 274 -7.36 20.71 -15.11
C VAL A 274 -8.17 21.74 -15.89
N GLN A 275 -7.64 22.28 -16.99
CA GLN A 275 -8.36 23.24 -17.84
C GLN A 275 -9.57 22.60 -18.53
N ALA A 276 -9.42 21.35 -18.98
CA ALA A 276 -10.48 20.58 -19.61
C ALA A 276 -11.57 20.08 -18.64
N ALA A 277 -11.28 20.01 -17.34
CA ALA A 277 -12.23 19.53 -16.34
C ALA A 277 -13.41 20.51 -16.15
N GLU A 278 -14.63 20.08 -16.46
CA GLU A 278 -15.86 20.88 -16.30
C GLU A 278 -16.24 21.06 -14.83
N GLU A 279 -15.84 20.12 -13.96
CA GLU A 279 -16.17 20.15 -12.54
C GLU A 279 -15.39 21.23 -11.75
N ILE A 280 -14.26 21.68 -12.29
CA ILE A 280 -13.38 22.68 -11.66
C ILE A 280 -13.85 24.08 -12.04
N SER A 281 -13.99 24.94 -11.05
CA SER A 281 -14.37 26.34 -11.30
C SER A 281 -13.31 27.12 -12.09
N GLU A 282 -13.75 28.00 -12.98
CA GLU A 282 -12.86 28.84 -13.80
C GLU A 282 -11.88 29.69 -12.96
N ASN A 283 -12.31 30.12 -11.77
CA ASN A 283 -11.43 30.80 -10.83
C ASN A 283 -10.27 29.90 -10.36
N VAL A 284 -10.54 28.63 -10.04
CA VAL A 284 -9.51 27.68 -9.60
C VAL A 284 -8.60 27.29 -10.76
N LYS A 285 -9.14 27.14 -11.97
CA LYS A 285 -8.32 26.90 -13.18
C LYS A 285 -7.31 28.02 -13.38
N GLY A 286 -7.74 29.28 -13.31
CA GLY A 286 -6.86 30.44 -13.43
C GLY A 286 -5.79 30.51 -12.33
N LEU A 287 -6.17 30.26 -11.07
CA LEU A 287 -5.21 30.21 -9.95
C LEU A 287 -4.19 29.09 -10.12
N TRP A 288 -4.63 27.91 -10.57
CA TRP A 288 -3.75 26.76 -10.80
C TRP A 288 -2.75 27.02 -11.92
N GLU A 289 -3.23 27.55 -13.05
CA GLU A 289 -2.37 27.92 -14.17
C GLU A 289 -1.32 28.95 -13.77
N GLN A 290 -1.76 30.06 -13.16
CA GLN A 290 -0.85 31.11 -12.70
C GLN A 290 0.19 30.51 -11.76
N LYS A 291 -0.23 29.70 -10.79
CA LYS A 291 0.69 29.17 -9.79
C LYS A 291 1.68 28.17 -10.38
N LEU A 292 1.27 27.32 -11.32
CA LEU A 292 2.17 26.42 -12.03
C LEU A 292 3.24 27.21 -12.79
N ARG A 293 2.83 28.21 -13.58
CA ARG A 293 3.73 29.07 -14.37
C ARG A 293 4.72 29.82 -13.49
N GLU A 294 4.27 30.38 -12.38
CA GLU A 294 5.14 31.06 -11.41
C GLU A 294 6.18 30.12 -10.76
N THR A 295 5.84 28.84 -10.63
CA THR A 295 6.68 27.88 -9.87
C THR A 295 7.67 27.15 -10.77
N LEU A 296 7.27 26.80 -11.99
CA LEU A 296 8.04 25.95 -12.91
C LEU A 296 8.56 26.72 -14.14
N GLY A 297 8.00 27.89 -14.45
CA GLY A 297 8.31 28.65 -15.66
C GLY A 297 7.50 28.20 -16.88
N GLU A 298 7.52 29.02 -17.93
CA GLU A 298 6.78 28.78 -19.18
C GLU A 298 7.32 27.56 -19.95
N ASP A 299 8.64 27.37 -19.96
CA ASP A 299 9.29 26.32 -20.76
C ASP A 299 8.94 24.90 -20.27
N GLU A 300 8.68 24.71 -18.97
CA GLU A 300 8.28 23.43 -18.38
C GLU A 300 6.79 23.09 -18.58
N ILE A 301 6.00 24.07 -19.01
CA ILE A 301 4.54 23.95 -19.19
C ILE A 301 4.16 23.80 -20.67
N ALA A 302 5.02 24.27 -21.58
CA ALA A 302 4.86 24.17 -23.03
C ALA A 302 4.89 22.71 -23.53
#